data_AF-A0A1B6EMZ6-F1
#
_entry.id   AF-A0A1B6EMZ6-F1
#
_cell.length_a   1.000
_cell.length_b   1.000
_cell.length_c   1.000
_cell.angle_alpha   90.00
_cell.angle_beta   90.00
_cell.angle_gamma   90.00
#
_symmetry.space_group_name_H-M   'P 1'
#
loop_
_entity.id
_entity.type
_entity.pdbx_description
1 polymer ?
#
loop_
_entity_poly.entity_id
_entity_poly.type
_entity_poly.pdbx_seq_one_letter_code
_entity_poly.pdbx_strand_id
1 'polypeptide(L)'
;QMCSTTAGFSVGEITSLIFSGAIDFDQGIQLIKVRSKAMQVASEMCQGAMATIFYGADVKLSEALNEAKNWCIDKGIDNPDCKVASYLNSGSKVISGNVEAIEFLMRNSSKYRIKKVILMHNVKGAFHSELMQPAADTLRKALEHINIDKPIISCFSNVTGKKYGNAAQIKKVLPHQIV
;
A
#
# COMPACT_ATOMS: atom_id res chain seq x y z
N GLN A 1 22.41 -23.92 5.00
CA GLN A 1 21.34 -23.68 4.02
C GLN A 1 21.46 -22.24 3.54
N MET A 2 21.52 -21.99 2.23
CA MET A 2 21.46 -20.63 1.69
C MET A 2 20.00 -20.29 1.33
N CYS A 3 19.55 -19.09 1.68
CA CYS A 3 18.22 -18.59 1.37
C CYS A 3 18.07 -18.44 -0.16
N SER A 4 17.06 -19.07 -0.76
CA SER A 4 16.83 -19.04 -2.21
C SER A 4 15.99 -17.85 -2.66
N THR A 5 15.16 -17.32 -1.77
CA THR A 5 14.25 -16.21 -2.08
C THR A 5 13.86 -15.43 -0.83
N THR A 6 13.58 -14.14 -1.01
CA THR A 6 13.09 -13.26 0.04
C THR A 6 11.89 -12.44 -0.45
N ALA A 7 11.02 -12.08 0.48
CA ALA A 7 9.89 -11.19 0.29
C ALA A 7 9.64 -10.46 1.60
N GLY A 8 9.10 -9.25 1.54
CA GLY A 8 8.72 -8.52 2.74
C GLY A 8 7.45 -7.72 2.53
N PHE A 9 6.63 -7.64 3.57
CA PHE A 9 5.32 -7.01 3.50
C PHE A 9 5.44 -5.49 3.68
N SER A 10 4.96 -4.72 2.71
CA SER A 10 5.01 -3.24 2.71
C SER A 10 6.44 -2.74 3.00
N VAL A 11 6.69 -2.07 4.14
CA VAL A 11 8.04 -1.61 4.51
C VAL A 11 9.09 -2.72 4.51
N GLY A 12 8.67 -3.96 4.79
CA GLY A 12 9.55 -5.13 4.76
C GLY A 12 10.14 -5.43 3.40
N GLU A 13 9.56 -4.93 2.30
CA GLU A 13 10.15 -5.06 0.96
C GLU A 13 11.53 -4.39 0.89
N ILE A 14 11.70 -3.24 1.56
CA ILE A 14 13.01 -2.58 1.65
C ILE A 14 13.98 -3.44 2.46
N THR A 15 13.53 -4.01 3.59
CA THR A 15 14.34 -4.96 4.38
C THR A 15 14.76 -6.18 3.56
N SER A 16 13.85 -6.71 2.73
CA SER A 16 14.11 -7.82 1.82
C SER A 16 15.13 -7.45 0.74
N LEU A 17 15.07 -6.22 0.20
CA LEU A 17 16.06 -5.70 -0.74
C LEU A 17 17.44 -5.53 -0.08
N ILE A 18 17.50 -5.04 1.16
CA ILE A 18 18.73 -4.97 1.95
C ILE A 18 19.31 -6.38 2.16
N PHE A 19 18.48 -7.32 2.64
CA PHE A 19 18.90 -8.70 2.87
C PHE A 19 19.38 -9.39 1.58
N SER A 20 18.79 -9.05 0.44
CA SER A 20 19.20 -9.59 -0.87
C SER A 20 20.50 -9.02 -1.43
N GLY A 21 21.09 -8.01 -0.76
CA GLY A 21 22.26 -7.28 -1.24
C GLY A 21 21.97 -6.29 -2.37
N ALA A 22 20.71 -5.95 -2.61
CA ALA A 22 20.33 -5.00 -3.65
C ALA A 22 20.44 -3.53 -3.20
N ILE A 23 20.39 -3.28 -1.89
CA ILE A 23 20.47 -1.95 -1.28
C ILE A 23 21.36 -2.07 -0.04
N ASP A 24 22.30 -1.15 0.13
CA ASP A 24 23.14 -1.10 1.34
C ASP A 24 22.31 -0.81 2.59
N PHE A 25 22.71 -1.37 3.73
CA PHE A 25 21.97 -1.22 4.99
C PHE A 25 21.70 0.24 5.35
N ASP A 26 22.73 1.09 5.34
CA ASP A 26 22.60 2.51 5.71
C ASP A 26 21.67 3.26 4.75
N GLN A 27 21.80 3.02 3.44
CA GLN A 27 20.93 3.62 2.42
C GLN A 27 19.48 3.13 2.57
N GLY A 28 19.28 1.85 2.87
CA GLY A 28 17.97 1.27 3.12
C GLY A 28 17.27 1.86 4.35
N ILE A 29 18.00 2.09 5.44
CA ILE A 29 17.46 2.78 6.62
C ILE A 29 17.09 4.24 6.30
N GLN A 30 17.92 4.97 5.56
CA GLN A 30 17.57 6.32 5.12
C GLN A 30 16.33 6.32 4.22
N LEU A 31 16.22 5.35 3.30
CA LEU A 31 15.05 5.19 2.44
C LEU A 31 13.77 4.94 3.25
N ILE A 32 13.83 4.07 4.26
CA ILE A 32 12.71 3.82 5.18
C ILE A 32 12.32 5.11 5.91
N LYS A 33 13.29 5.89 6.40
CA LYS A 33 13.04 7.17 7.07
C LYS A 33 12.35 8.18 6.14
N VAL A 34 12.82 8.31 4.90
CA VAL A 34 12.22 9.18 3.88
C VAL A 34 10.79 8.74 3.58
N ARG A 35 10.60 7.43 3.32
CA ARG A 35 9.27 6.84 3.07
C ARG A 35 8.30 7.16 4.21
N SER A 36 8.70 6.88 5.46
CA SER A 36 7.84 7.09 6.63
C SER A 36 7.46 8.56 6.80
N LYS A 37 8.42 9.49 6.64
CA LYS A 37 8.13 10.92 6.73
C LYS A 37 7.23 11.39 5.59
N ALA A 38 7.46 10.93 4.37
CA ALA A 38 6.67 11.31 3.21
C ALA A 38 5.22 10.80 3.31
N MET A 39 5.03 9.57 3.77
CA MET A 39 3.69 9.01 4.02
C MET A 39 2.97 9.75 5.14
N GLN A 40 3.68 10.13 6.21
CA GLN A 40 3.11 10.95 7.29
C GLN A 40 2.63 12.32 6.77
N VAL A 41 3.44 13.01 5.96
CA VAL A 41 3.06 14.29 5.33
C VAL A 41 1.84 14.11 4.42
N ALA A 42 1.79 13.06 3.59
CA ALA A 42 0.64 12.78 2.74
C ALA A 42 -0.65 12.54 3.56
N SER A 43 -0.56 11.82 4.68
CA SER A 43 -1.68 11.62 5.61
C SER A 43 -2.15 12.91 6.30
N GLU A 44 -1.26 13.88 6.50
CA GLU A 44 -1.61 15.19 7.05
C GLU A 44 -2.29 16.08 6.01
N MET A 45 -1.91 15.96 4.74
CA MET A 45 -2.52 16.69 3.63
C MET A 45 -3.93 16.21 3.31
N CYS A 46 -4.17 14.90 3.37
CA CYS A 46 -5.49 14.32 3.12
C CYS A 46 -5.82 13.29 4.20
N GLN A 47 -6.88 13.55 4.96
CA GLN A 47 -7.37 12.62 5.97
C GLN A 47 -7.90 11.36 5.28
N GLY A 48 -7.38 10.22 5.70
CA GLY A 48 -7.75 8.92 5.15
C GLY A 48 -7.74 7.86 6.24
N ALA A 49 -8.39 6.74 5.94
CA ALA A 49 -8.53 5.63 6.85
C ALA A 49 -8.27 4.29 6.15
N MET A 50 -7.92 3.29 6.97
CA MET A 50 -7.79 1.90 6.55
C MET A 50 -8.70 1.02 7.39
N ALA A 51 -9.27 0.00 6.75
CA ALA A 51 -10.07 -1.00 7.43
C ALA A 51 -9.79 -2.40 6.90
N THR A 52 -9.84 -3.39 7.79
CA THR A 52 -9.83 -4.80 7.40
C THR A 52 -11.25 -5.26 7.17
N ILE A 53 -11.53 -5.78 5.98
CA ILE A 53 -12.80 -6.38 5.62
C ILE A 53 -12.71 -7.90 5.64
N PHE A 54 -13.74 -8.54 6.19
CA PHE A 54 -13.92 -9.99 6.18
C PHE A 54 -15.15 -10.32 5.36
N TYR A 55 -15.04 -11.31 4.48
CA TYR A 55 -16.09 -11.60 3.51
C TYR A 55 -16.13 -13.08 3.09
N GLY A 56 -17.22 -13.48 2.43
CA GLY A 56 -17.41 -14.81 1.83
C GLY A 56 -17.11 -14.82 0.32
N ALA A 57 -17.26 -15.98 -0.32
CA ALA A 57 -17.01 -16.15 -1.75
C ALA A 57 -17.94 -15.29 -2.63
N ASP A 58 -19.10 -14.88 -2.11
CA ASP A 58 -20.17 -14.18 -2.80
C ASP A 58 -20.12 -12.65 -2.60
N VAL A 59 -19.00 -12.12 -2.11
CA VAL A 59 -18.80 -10.69 -1.84
C VAL A 59 -18.87 -9.85 -3.10
N LYS A 60 -19.53 -8.70 -3.02
CA LYS A 60 -19.59 -7.71 -4.09
C LYS A 60 -18.60 -6.57 -3.87
N LEU A 61 -17.33 -6.92 -3.63
CA LEU A 61 -16.35 -5.94 -3.15
C LEU A 61 -16.06 -4.82 -4.16
N SER A 62 -15.96 -5.13 -5.45
CA SER A 62 -15.70 -4.11 -6.47
C SER A 62 -16.84 -3.09 -6.58
N GLU A 63 -18.09 -3.55 -6.48
CA GLU A 63 -19.26 -2.67 -6.42
C GLU A 63 -19.20 -1.77 -5.17
N ALA A 64 -18.86 -2.36 -4.01
CA ALA A 64 -18.75 -1.63 -2.75
C ALA A 64 -17.72 -0.49 -2.83
N LEU A 65 -16.52 -0.77 -3.34
CA LEU A 65 -15.44 0.21 -3.47
C LEU A 65 -15.80 1.35 -4.44
N ASN A 66 -16.42 1.01 -5.57
CA ASN A 66 -16.87 2.01 -6.55
C ASN A 66 -17.97 2.90 -5.97
N GLU A 67 -18.95 2.32 -5.27
CA GLU A 67 -20.03 3.11 -4.68
C GLU A 67 -19.53 3.98 -3.52
N ALA A 68 -18.58 3.49 -2.71
CA ALA A 68 -17.93 4.29 -1.67
C ALA A 68 -17.15 5.48 -2.25
N LYS A 69 -16.49 5.29 -3.40
CA LYS A 69 -15.81 6.37 -4.12
C LYS A 69 -16.80 7.38 -4.70
N ASN A 70 -17.88 6.91 -5.34
CA ASN A 70 -18.95 7.76 -5.86
C ASN A 70 -19.63 8.56 -4.75
N TRP A 71 -19.86 7.96 -3.59
CA TRP A 71 -20.38 8.64 -2.41
C TRP A 71 -19.50 9.81 -1.96
N CYS A 72 -18.17 9.66 -2.05
CA CYS A 72 -17.24 10.76 -1.76
C CYS A 72 -17.32 11.87 -2.82
N ILE A 73 -17.48 11.51 -4.10
CA ILE A 73 -17.71 12.48 -5.19
C ILE A 73 -19.00 13.28 -4.93
N ASP A 74 -20.10 12.60 -4.62
CA ASP A 74 -21.40 13.23 -4.37
C ASP A 74 -21.37 14.17 -3.16
N LYS A 75 -20.50 13.89 -2.19
CA LYS A 75 -20.24 14.76 -1.04
C LYS A 75 -19.28 15.91 -1.30
N GLY A 76 -18.69 15.99 -2.49
CA GLY A 76 -17.70 17.00 -2.85
C GLY A 76 -16.37 16.84 -2.10
N ILE A 77 -15.99 15.60 -1.77
CA ILE A 77 -14.69 15.32 -1.15
C ILE A 77 -13.57 15.46 -2.19
N ASP A 78 -12.53 16.22 -1.85
CA ASP A 78 -11.36 16.36 -2.70
C ASP A 78 -10.59 15.04 -2.82
N ASN A 79 -10.18 14.70 -4.06
CA ASN A 79 -9.45 13.47 -4.40
C ASN A 79 -10.10 12.18 -3.85
N PRO A 80 -11.35 11.86 -4.26
CA PRO A 80 -12.06 10.71 -3.73
C PRO A 80 -11.39 9.40 -4.16
N ASP A 81 -11.04 8.57 -3.19
CA ASP A 81 -10.43 7.27 -3.40
C ASP A 81 -10.87 6.23 -2.36
N CYS A 82 -10.97 4.99 -2.82
CA CYS A 82 -11.28 3.84 -1.99
C CYS A 82 -10.88 2.57 -2.74
N LYS A 83 -9.83 1.88 -2.29
CA LYS A 83 -9.30 0.71 -2.97
C LYS A 83 -8.77 -0.35 -2.00
N VAL A 84 -8.42 -1.50 -2.55
CA VAL A 84 -7.75 -2.57 -1.79
C VAL A 84 -6.29 -2.19 -1.61
N ALA A 85 -5.88 -1.99 -0.35
CA ALA A 85 -4.50 -1.72 0.02
C ALA A 85 -3.66 -2.99 0.13
N SER A 86 -4.25 -4.10 0.58
CA SER A 86 -3.52 -5.36 0.75
C SER A 86 -4.43 -6.58 0.71
N TYR A 87 -3.94 -7.65 0.09
CA TYR A 87 -4.59 -8.95 0.05
C TYR A 87 -4.00 -9.82 1.16
N LEU A 88 -4.76 -10.10 2.22
CA LEU A 88 -4.25 -10.85 3.37
C LEU A 88 -4.45 -12.36 3.18
N ASN A 89 -5.67 -12.77 2.83
CA ASN A 89 -6.03 -14.15 2.53
C ASN A 89 -7.33 -14.20 1.70
N SER A 90 -7.82 -15.41 1.41
CA SER A 90 -9.03 -15.60 0.59
C SER A 90 -10.29 -14.95 1.17
N GLY A 91 -10.38 -14.80 2.50
CA GLY A 91 -11.54 -14.26 3.20
C GLY A 91 -11.36 -12.84 3.76
N SER A 92 -10.21 -12.21 3.56
CA SER A 92 -9.96 -10.88 4.11
C SER A 92 -8.96 -10.04 3.30
N LYS A 93 -9.26 -8.75 3.24
CA LYS A 93 -8.47 -7.71 2.58
C LYS A 93 -8.40 -6.48 3.47
N VAL A 94 -7.37 -5.68 3.27
CA VAL A 94 -7.30 -4.33 3.81
C VAL A 94 -7.74 -3.36 2.72
N ILE A 95 -8.67 -2.49 3.04
CA ILE A 95 -9.12 -1.39 2.19
C ILE A 95 -8.59 -0.07 2.75
N SER A 96 -8.40 0.89 1.86
CA SER A 96 -7.79 2.19 2.17
C SER A 96 -8.41 3.25 1.27
N GLY A 97 -8.66 4.44 1.83
CA GLY A 97 -9.29 5.53 1.11
C GLY A 97 -9.68 6.70 2.03
N ASN A 98 -10.49 7.62 1.53
CA ASN A 98 -11.04 8.70 2.36
C ASN A 98 -11.83 8.14 3.55
N VAL A 99 -11.86 8.90 4.64
CA VAL A 99 -12.59 8.52 5.85
C VAL A 99 -14.07 8.26 5.53
N GLU A 100 -14.66 9.11 4.71
CA GLU A 100 -16.06 9.03 4.27
C GLU A 100 -16.35 7.76 3.47
N ALA A 101 -15.41 7.30 2.64
CA ALA A 101 -15.54 6.07 1.88
C ALA A 101 -15.55 4.85 2.80
N ILE A 102 -14.63 4.83 3.77
CA ILE A 102 -14.56 3.74 4.75
C ILE A 102 -15.81 3.73 5.65
N GLU A 103 -16.28 4.90 6.10
CA GLU A 103 -17.52 5.02 6.86
C GLU A 103 -18.74 4.55 6.05
N PHE A 104 -18.81 4.89 4.77
CA PHE A 104 -19.86 4.42 3.87
C PHE A 104 -19.85 2.88 3.81
N LEU A 105 -18.69 2.26 3.65
CA LEU A 105 -18.56 0.80 3.62
C LEU A 105 -18.94 0.15 4.94
N MET A 106 -18.60 0.77 6.07
CA MET A 106 -19.03 0.29 7.39
C MET A 106 -20.55 0.28 7.52
N ARG A 107 -21.22 1.35 7.10
CA ARG A 107 -22.69 1.49 7.17
C ARG A 107 -23.43 0.59 6.18
N ASN A 108 -22.85 0.35 5.00
CA ASN A 108 -23.49 -0.38 3.90
C ASN A 108 -22.93 -1.79 3.67
N SER A 109 -22.11 -2.31 4.59
CA SER A 109 -21.42 -3.60 4.46
C SER A 109 -22.33 -4.78 4.08
N SER A 110 -23.53 -4.82 4.67
CA SER A 110 -24.53 -5.87 4.41
C SER A 110 -25.01 -5.90 2.95
N LYS A 111 -25.16 -4.74 2.30
CA LYS A 111 -25.55 -4.60 0.88
C LYS A 111 -24.59 -5.35 -0.04
N TYR A 112 -23.31 -5.40 0.32
CA TYR A 112 -22.25 -6.02 -0.49
C TYR A 112 -21.80 -7.38 0.02
N ARG A 113 -22.54 -7.97 0.97
CA ARG A 113 -22.21 -9.27 1.58
C ARG A 113 -20.84 -9.28 2.28
N ILE A 114 -20.42 -8.11 2.77
CA ILE A 114 -19.25 -7.99 3.65
C ILE A 114 -19.70 -8.41 5.04
N LYS A 115 -19.02 -9.40 5.62
CA LYS A 115 -19.38 -9.99 6.93
C LYS A 115 -18.98 -9.08 8.09
N LYS A 116 -17.83 -8.43 7.97
CA LYS A 116 -17.29 -7.56 9.03
C LYS A 116 -16.34 -6.52 8.43
N VAL A 117 -16.40 -5.31 8.96
CA VAL A 117 -15.44 -4.24 8.69
C VAL A 117 -14.82 -3.83 10.03
N ILE A 118 -13.49 -3.88 10.14
CA ILE A 118 -12.75 -3.48 11.34
C ILE A 118 -11.88 -2.28 10.98
N LEU A 119 -12.20 -1.12 11.55
CA LEU A 119 -11.43 0.10 11.36
C LEU A 119 -10.06 -0.02 12.06
N MET A 120 -9.00 0.43 11.40
CA MET A 120 -7.64 0.40 11.93
C MET A 120 -7.33 1.71 12.65
N HIS A 121 -7.81 1.87 13.89
CA HIS A 121 -7.70 3.12 14.67
C HIS A 121 -6.26 3.64 14.89
N ASN A 122 -5.27 2.75 14.86
CA ASN A 122 -3.86 3.11 15.07
C ASN A 122 -3.16 3.61 13.80
N VAL A 123 -3.84 3.57 12.66
CA VAL A 123 -3.28 3.98 11.37
C VAL A 123 -3.92 5.30 10.95
N LYS A 124 -3.12 6.37 10.99
CA LYS A 124 -3.52 7.70 10.52
C LYS A 124 -3.08 7.85 9.06
N GLY A 125 -4.03 7.71 8.14
CA GLY A 125 -3.78 7.81 6.70
C GLY A 125 -4.32 6.65 5.90
N ALA A 126 -4.53 6.91 4.61
CA ALA A 126 -4.92 5.90 3.63
C ALA A 126 -3.67 5.34 2.93
N PHE A 127 -2.87 4.53 3.62
CA PHE A 127 -1.69 3.92 2.99
C PHE A 127 -2.08 2.97 1.85
N HIS A 128 -1.26 2.89 0.80
CA HIS A 128 -1.56 2.06 -0.37
C HIS A 128 -2.88 2.50 -1.06
N SER A 129 -3.08 3.82 -1.16
CA SER A 129 -4.16 4.46 -1.92
C SER A 129 -3.62 5.61 -2.76
N GLU A 130 -4.42 6.14 -3.68
CA GLU A 130 -4.05 7.31 -4.50
C GLU A 130 -3.72 8.55 -3.65
N LEU A 131 -4.23 8.61 -2.42
CA LEU A 131 -3.92 9.69 -1.47
C LEU A 131 -2.43 9.72 -1.06
N MET A 132 -1.68 8.65 -1.31
CA MET A 132 -0.25 8.56 -1.04
C MET A 132 0.64 8.98 -2.22
N GLN A 133 0.07 9.45 -3.33
CA GLN A 133 0.84 9.87 -4.51
C GLN A 133 1.97 10.88 -4.17
N PRO A 134 1.77 11.91 -3.32
CA PRO A 134 2.86 12.81 -2.92
C PRO A 134 4.03 12.09 -2.22
N ALA A 135 3.72 11.04 -1.45
CA ALA A 135 4.73 10.23 -0.78
C ALA A 135 5.51 9.38 -1.78
N ALA A 136 4.83 8.83 -2.80
CA ALA A 136 5.47 8.05 -3.85
C ALA A 136 6.41 8.90 -4.71
N ASP A 137 6.04 10.14 -4.99
CA ASP A 137 6.89 11.08 -5.73
C ASP A 137 8.16 11.43 -4.96
N THR A 138 8.03 11.63 -3.64
CA THR A 138 9.18 11.86 -2.75
C THR A 138 10.08 10.63 -2.68
N LEU A 139 9.49 9.44 -2.57
CA LEU A 139 10.22 8.17 -2.54
C LEU A 139 10.97 7.92 -3.86
N ARG A 140 10.34 8.23 -5.00
CA ARG A 140 10.96 8.11 -6.33
C ARG A 140 12.22 8.97 -6.44
N LYS A 141 12.15 10.24 -6.01
CA LYS A 141 13.31 11.14 -5.98
C LYS A 141 14.43 10.60 -5.08
N ALA A 142 14.08 10.06 -3.91
CA ALA A 142 15.09 9.48 -3.01
C ALA A 142 15.83 8.29 -3.65
N LEU A 143 15.14 7.46 -4.44
CA LEU A 143 15.73 6.31 -5.15
C LEU A 143 16.68 6.71 -6.27
N GLU A 144 16.60 7.93 -6.79
CA GLU A 144 17.56 8.44 -7.79
C GLU A 144 18.95 8.61 -7.17
N HIS A 145 19.03 8.89 -5.86
CA HIS A 145 20.27 9.13 -5.12
C HIS A 145 20.82 7.87 -4.41
N ILE A 146 20.17 6.72 -4.58
CA ILE A 146 20.59 5.45 -3.97
C ILE A 146 21.19 4.53 -5.04
N ASN A 147 22.27 3.85 -4.66
CA ASN A 147 22.85 2.79 -5.46
C ASN A 147 22.01 1.53 -5.25
N ILE A 148 21.50 0.99 -6.35
CA ILE A 148 20.68 -0.22 -6.33
C ILE A 148 21.34 -1.20 -7.27
N ASP A 149 21.64 -2.36 -6.74
CA ASP A 149 22.23 -3.46 -7.48
C ASP A 149 21.17 -4.51 -7.82
N LYS A 150 21.56 -5.45 -8.67
CA LYS A 150 20.73 -6.63 -8.92
C LYS A 150 20.73 -7.50 -7.65
N PRO A 151 19.55 -7.91 -7.13
CA PRO A 151 19.48 -8.79 -5.97
C PRO A 151 20.28 -10.09 -6.17
N ILE A 152 21.14 -10.43 -5.21
CA ILE A 152 21.87 -11.70 -5.18
C ILE A 152 20.90 -12.84 -4.83
N ILE A 153 20.00 -12.57 -3.88
CA ILE A 153 18.87 -13.45 -3.54
C ILE A 153 17.64 -12.93 -4.27
N SER A 154 16.85 -13.81 -4.91
CA SER A 154 15.62 -13.41 -5.59
C SER A 154 14.68 -12.68 -4.63
N CYS A 155 14.38 -11.41 -4.90
CA CYS A 155 13.42 -10.62 -4.13
C CYS A 155 12.12 -10.45 -4.91
N PHE A 156 10.98 -10.71 -4.26
CA PHE A 156 9.65 -10.51 -4.84
C PHE A 156 9.11 -9.12 -4.56
N SER A 157 8.43 -8.55 -5.57
CA SER A 157 7.78 -7.24 -5.49
C SER A 157 6.35 -7.35 -4.96
N ASN A 158 5.96 -6.49 -4.02
CA ASN A 158 4.57 -6.43 -3.55
C ASN A 158 3.60 -5.89 -4.60
N VAL A 159 4.09 -5.13 -5.59
CA VAL A 159 3.27 -4.52 -6.64
C VAL A 159 2.95 -5.52 -7.75
N THR A 160 3.97 -6.28 -8.20
CA THR A 160 3.83 -7.15 -9.38
C THR A 160 3.62 -8.62 -9.04
N GLY A 161 3.89 -9.03 -7.80
CA GLY A 161 3.91 -10.44 -7.40
C GLY A 161 5.00 -11.27 -8.07
N LYS A 162 5.96 -10.61 -8.74
CA LYS A 162 7.06 -11.24 -9.50
C LYS A 162 8.40 -10.85 -8.91
N LYS A 163 9.44 -11.63 -9.27
CA LYS A 163 10.83 -11.33 -8.90
C LYS A 163 11.31 -10.05 -9.59
N TYR A 164 12.13 -9.29 -8.88
CA TYR A 164 12.92 -8.22 -9.49
C TYR A 164 13.98 -8.79 -10.43
N GLY A 165 13.99 -8.32 -11.68
CA GLY A 165 14.96 -8.75 -12.69
C GLY A 165 16.26 -7.94 -12.66
N ASN A 166 16.18 -6.65 -12.33
CA ASN A 166 17.32 -5.72 -12.29
C ASN A 166 17.02 -4.48 -11.42
N ALA A 167 18.05 -3.68 -11.18
CA ALA A 167 17.99 -2.43 -10.42
C ALA A 167 17.01 -1.39 -10.99
N ALA A 168 16.93 -1.25 -12.31
CA ALA A 168 16.01 -0.31 -12.95
C ALA A 168 14.55 -0.66 -12.67
N GLN A 169 14.21 -1.96 -12.64
CA GLN A 169 12.89 -2.42 -12.26
C GLN A 169 12.58 -2.10 -10.80
N ILE A 170 13.54 -2.24 -9.88
CA ILE A 170 13.38 -1.85 -8.47
C ILE A 170 13.06 -0.35 -8.37
N LYS A 171 13.89 0.51 -8.98
CA LYS A 171 13.68 1.97 -8.98
C LYS A 171 12.31 2.38 -9.53
N LYS A 172 11.86 1.69 -10.58
CA LYS A 172 10.55 1.96 -11.20
C LYS A 172 9.39 1.50 -10.32
N VAL A 173 9.45 0.28 -9.78
CA VAL A 173 8.29 -0.38 -9.18
C VAL A 173 8.15 -0.05 -7.69
N LEU A 174 9.25 0.06 -6.94
CA LEU A 174 9.22 0.23 -5.49
C LEU A 174 8.39 1.45 -5.03
N PRO A 175 8.39 2.63 -5.69
CA PRO A 175 7.52 3.74 -5.31
C PRO A 175 6.02 3.42 -5.40
N HIS A 176 5.62 2.56 -6.33
CA HIS A 176 4.21 2.18 -6.52
C HIS A 176 3.71 1.27 -5.40
N GLN A 177 4.60 0.72 -4.57
CA GLN A 177 4.22 -0.09 -3.41
C GLN A 177 3.30 0.67 -2.47
N ILE A 178 3.48 2.00 -2.30
CA ILE A 178 2.76 2.78 -1.28
C ILE A 178 1.50 3.47 -1.82
N VAL A 179 1.20 3.29 -3.11
CA VAL A 179 0.03 3.85 -3.80
C VAL A 179 -0.92 2.75 -4.20
#